data_AF-A0A7L4QU56-F1
#
_entry.id   AF-A0A7L4QU56-F1
#
_cell.length_a   1.000
_cell.length_b   1.000
_cell.length_c   1.000
_cell.angle_alpha   90.00
_cell.angle_beta   90.00
_cell.angle_gamma   90.00
#
_symmetry.space_group_name_H-M   'P 1'
#
loop_
_entity.id
_entity.type
_entity.pdbx_description
1 polymer ?
#
loop_
_entity_poly.entity_id
_entity_poly.type
_entity_poly.pdbx_seq_one_letter_code
_entity_poly.pdbx_strand_id
1 'polypeptide(L)'
;MAFFEMAKTAIKSMISRPATLMYPSRPAKMTDISRGHVVFDGSACISCGLCMKKCPAEAICVAREEKTWTIDRLRCVVCNSC
;
A
#
# COMPACT_ATOMS: atom_id res chain seq x y z
N MET A 1 -3.99 19.51 -42.91
CA MET A 1 -2.99 20.13 -42.01
C MET A 1 -3.32 19.74 -40.57
N ALA A 2 -2.85 18.56 -40.14
CA ALA A 2 -3.16 17.95 -38.85
C ALA A 2 -2.25 18.44 -37.70
N PHE A 3 -1.74 19.66 -37.77
CA PHE A 3 -0.73 20.18 -36.83
C PHE A 3 -1.34 21.02 -35.69
N PHE A 4 -2.58 21.51 -35.83
CA PHE A 4 -3.18 22.49 -34.92
C PHE A 4 -4.12 21.94 -33.84
N GLU A 5 -4.58 20.68 -33.94
CA GLU A 5 -5.48 20.09 -32.94
C GLU A 5 -4.81 19.91 -31.57
N MET A 6 -3.54 19.51 -31.55
CA MET A 6 -2.77 19.36 -30.30
C MET A 6 -2.40 20.70 -29.68
N ALA A 7 -2.31 21.78 -30.47
CA ALA A 7 -1.97 23.11 -29.97
C ALA A 7 -3.02 23.65 -29.00
N LYS A 8 -4.32 23.43 -29.30
CA LYS A 8 -5.42 23.84 -28.42
C LYS A 8 -5.35 23.13 -27.05
N THR A 9 -5.04 21.84 -27.05
CA THR A 9 -4.89 21.05 -25.83
C THR A 9 -3.65 21.45 -25.05
N ALA A 10 -2.53 21.74 -25.73
CA ALA A 10 -1.30 22.20 -25.10
C ALA A 10 -1.50 23.53 -24.36
N ILE A 11 -2.15 24.51 -25.01
CA ILE A 11 -2.46 25.81 -24.39
C ILE A 11 -3.41 25.63 -23.20
N LYS A 12 -4.45 24.80 -23.35
CA LYS A 12 -5.40 24.52 -22.25
C LYS A 12 -4.71 23.86 -21.05
N SER A 13 -3.82 22.91 -21.31
CA SER A 13 -3.06 22.20 -20.26
C SER A 13 -2.11 23.14 -19.50
N MET A 14 -1.41 24.03 -20.21
CA MET A 14 -0.48 25.01 -19.62
C MET A 14 -1.16 26.00 -18.66
N ILE A 15 -2.38 26.44 -19.00
CA ILE A 15 -3.15 27.39 -18.17
C ILE A 15 -3.85 26.68 -17.00
N SER A 16 -4.16 25.39 -17.15
CA SER A 16 -4.81 24.61 -16.09
C SER A 16 -3.86 24.29 -14.93
N ARG A 17 -4.42 23.96 -13.76
CA ARG A 17 -3.64 23.56 -12.60
C ARG A 17 -2.86 22.27 -12.88
N PRO A 18 -1.64 22.12 -12.34
CA PRO A 18 -0.87 20.89 -12.50
C PRO A 18 -1.63 19.72 -11.87
N ALA A 19 -1.68 18.59 -12.58
CA ALA A 19 -2.31 17.36 -12.12
C ALA A 19 -1.50 16.62 -11.03
N THR A 20 -0.29 17.09 -10.74
CA THR A 20 0.65 16.45 -9.80
C THR A 20 0.41 16.89 -8.35
N LEU A 21 0.85 16.06 -7.41
CA LEU A 21 0.97 16.40 -5.99
C LEU A 21 2.45 16.62 -5.65
N MET A 22 2.75 17.65 -4.86
CA MET A 22 4.11 17.99 -4.45
C MET A 22 4.54 17.12 -3.27
N TYR A 23 5.11 15.94 -3.52
CA TYR A 23 5.81 15.19 -2.47
C TYR A 23 7.15 15.88 -2.15
N PRO A 24 7.53 16.10 -0.88
CA PRO A 24 6.91 15.63 0.36
C PRO A 24 5.93 16.62 1.02
N SER A 25 5.76 17.83 0.47
CA SER A 25 4.93 18.90 1.05
C SER A 25 3.43 18.59 1.13
N ARG A 26 2.92 17.71 0.25
CA ARG A 26 1.56 17.19 0.28
C ARG A 26 1.59 15.65 0.18
N PRO A 27 0.97 14.92 1.13
CA PRO A 27 0.95 13.47 1.09
C PRO A 27 0.11 12.94 -0.08
N ALA A 28 0.38 11.70 -0.48
CA ALA A 28 -0.42 11.01 -1.47
C ALA A 28 -1.87 10.82 -0.97
N LYS A 29 -2.82 10.81 -1.90
CA LYS A 29 -4.23 10.55 -1.60
C LYS A 29 -4.41 9.09 -1.17
N MET A 30 -4.76 8.86 0.10
CA MET A 30 -5.17 7.56 0.61
C MET A 30 -6.69 7.45 0.59
N THR A 31 -7.21 6.27 0.24
CA THR A 31 -8.64 5.94 0.30
C THR A 31 -8.88 4.91 1.40
N ASP A 32 -10.13 4.74 1.84
CA ASP A 32 -10.48 3.84 2.95
C ASP A 32 -10.15 2.36 2.66
N ILE A 33 -10.11 1.97 1.38
CA ILE A 33 -9.76 0.61 0.94
C ILE A 33 -8.25 0.43 0.69
N SER A 34 -7.44 1.46 0.90
CA SER A 34 -6.00 1.38 0.73
C SER A 34 -5.40 0.45 1.78
N ARG A 35 -4.73 -0.62 1.33
CA ARG A 35 -4.24 -1.69 2.21
C ARG A 35 -3.05 -1.28 3.08
N GLY A 36 -2.30 -0.24 2.68
CA GLY A 36 -1.20 0.31 3.47
C GLY A 36 -0.13 -0.71 3.86
N HIS A 37 0.00 -0.97 5.16
CA HIS A 37 0.90 -1.97 5.71
C HIS A 37 0.21 -2.74 6.84
N VAL A 38 0.64 -3.99 7.07
CA VAL A 38 0.08 -4.82 8.14
C VAL A 38 0.42 -4.22 9.50
N VAL A 39 -0.57 -4.03 10.35
CA VAL A 39 -0.42 -3.62 11.75
C VAL A 39 -0.77 -4.82 12.63
N PHE A 40 0.05 -5.10 13.62
CA PHE A 40 -0.14 -6.22 14.53
C PHE A 40 -0.44 -5.71 15.93
N ASP A 41 -1.53 -6.21 16.51
CA ASP A 41 -1.90 -5.99 17.91
C ASP A 41 -1.66 -7.28 18.70
N GLY A 42 -0.64 -7.25 19.55
CA GLY A 42 -0.28 -8.39 20.40
C GLY A 42 -1.31 -8.70 21.48
N SER A 43 -2.15 -7.73 21.88
CA SER A 43 -3.15 -7.93 22.93
C SER A 43 -4.33 -8.79 22.45
N ALA A 44 -4.67 -8.71 21.16
CA ALA A 44 -5.73 -9.49 20.52
C ALA A 44 -5.25 -10.86 19.98
N CYS A 45 -3.93 -11.09 19.92
CA CYS A 45 -3.36 -12.29 19.31
C CYS A 45 -3.42 -13.49 20.26
N ILE A 46 -4.02 -14.59 19.81
CA ILE A 46 -4.05 -15.89 20.54
C ILE A 46 -3.00 -16.89 20.03
N SER A 47 -2.04 -16.44 19.23
CA SER A 47 -0.98 -17.26 18.62
C SER A 47 -1.53 -18.47 17.82
N CYS A 48 -2.67 -18.32 17.14
CA CYS A 48 -3.28 -19.41 16.38
C CYS A 48 -2.49 -19.83 15.13
N GLY A 49 -1.61 -18.98 14.60
CA GLY A 49 -0.78 -19.27 13.42
C GLY A 49 -1.52 -19.34 12.08
N LEU A 50 -2.81 -18.96 12.02
CA LEU A 50 -3.58 -18.94 10.77
C LEU A 50 -3.02 -17.94 9.75
N CYS A 51 -2.61 -16.76 10.22
CA CYS A 51 -2.00 -15.71 9.40
C CYS A 51 -0.71 -16.20 8.70
N MET A 52 0.12 -16.99 9.39
CA MET A 52 1.31 -17.63 8.82
C MET A 52 0.95 -18.63 7.73
N LYS A 53 -0.02 -19.54 7.99
CA LYS A 53 -0.45 -20.55 7.02
C LYS A 53 -1.10 -19.97 5.77
N LYS A 54 -1.81 -18.84 5.91
CA LYS A 54 -2.54 -18.19 4.81
C LYS A 54 -1.67 -17.21 4.01
N CYS A 55 -0.49 -16.87 4.50
CA CYS A 55 0.39 -15.91 3.84
C CYS A 55 0.96 -16.51 2.54
N PRO A 56 0.62 -15.97 1.35
CA PRO A 56 1.13 -16.52 0.09
C PRO A 56 2.63 -16.25 -0.13
N ALA A 57 3.18 -15.28 0.59
CA ALA A 57 4.59 -14.90 0.50
C ALA A 57 5.42 -15.42 1.67
N GLU A 58 4.85 -16.22 2.59
CA GLU A 58 5.56 -16.73 3.78
C GLU A 58 6.33 -15.63 4.55
N ALA A 59 5.69 -14.46 4.69
CA ALA A 59 6.30 -13.27 5.29
C ALA A 59 6.07 -13.18 6.81
N ILE A 60 5.21 -14.03 7.37
CA ILE A 60 4.80 -14.00 8.78
C ILE A 60 5.33 -15.24 9.47
N CYS A 61 5.94 -15.08 10.64
CA CYS A 61 6.33 -16.18 11.51
C CYS A 61 5.59 -16.08 12.85
N VAL A 62 5.03 -17.20 13.31
CA VAL A 62 4.32 -17.29 14.60
C VAL A 62 4.86 -18.47 15.39
N ALA A 63 5.55 -18.20 16.50
CA ALA A 63 5.93 -19.25 17.45
C ALA A 63 4.86 -19.36 18.54
N ARG A 64 4.21 -20.52 18.63
CA ARG A 64 3.09 -20.75 19.55
C ARG A 64 3.51 -20.84 21.00
N GLU A 65 4.64 -21.52 21.24
CA GLU A 65 5.19 -21.74 22.59
C GLU A 65 5.69 -20.44 23.20
N GLU A 66 6.41 -19.64 22.41
CA GLU A 66 6.97 -18.35 22.84
C GLU A 66 5.97 -17.18 22.71
N LYS A 67 4.80 -17.42 22.09
CA LYS A 67 3.79 -16.40 21.75
C LYS A 67 4.37 -15.21 20.96
N THR A 68 5.37 -15.45 20.14
CA THR A 68 6.00 -14.42 19.31
C THR A 68 5.36 -14.34 17.92
N TRP A 69 5.24 -13.13 17.41
CA TRP A 69 4.75 -12.84 16.04
C TRP A 69 5.72 -11.87 15.38
N THR A 70 6.23 -12.24 14.21
CA THR A 70 7.14 -11.39 13.44
C THR A 70 6.75 -11.35 11.97
N ILE A 71 7.06 -10.24 11.30
CA ILE A 71 6.77 -10.03 9.88
C ILE A 71 8.00 -9.48 9.15
N ASP A 72 8.37 -10.15 8.06
CA ASP A 72 9.32 -9.62 7.09
C ASP A 72 8.61 -8.64 6.16
N ARG A 73 8.89 -7.35 6.34
CA ARG A 73 8.27 -6.27 5.57
C ARG A 73 8.73 -6.24 4.12
N LEU A 74 9.91 -6.77 3.81
CA LEU A 74 10.42 -6.83 2.44
C LEU A 74 9.78 -7.98 1.65
N ARG A 75 9.34 -9.03 2.35
CA ARG A 75 8.62 -10.15 1.73
C ARG A 75 7.11 -9.93 1.65
N CYS A 76 6.54 -9.08 2.50
CA CYS A 76 5.12 -8.80 2.52
C CYS A 76 4.66 -8.05 1.25
N VAL A 77 3.74 -8.66 0.47
CA VAL A 77 3.15 -8.06 -0.74
C VAL A 77 1.85 -7.29 -0.48
N VAL A 78 1.50 -7.04 0.78
CA VAL A 78 0.29 -6.29 1.21
C VAL A 78 -1.01 -6.84 0.56
N CYS A 79 -1.20 -8.15 0.61
CA CYS A 79 -2.35 -8.82 -0.01
C CYS A 79 -3.66 -8.77 0.82
N ASN A 80 -3.58 -8.52 2.13
CA ASN A 80 -4.70 -8.61 3.09
C ASN A 80 -5.32 -10.02 3.26
N SER A 81 -4.52 -11.07 3.03
CA SER A 81 -4.99 -12.46 3.17
C SER A 81 -4.84 -13.03 4.58
N CYS A 82 -3.85 -12.56 5.34
CA CYS A 82 -3.55 -13.02 6.70
C CYS A 82 -4.65 -12.65 7.69
#